data_AF-A0A1J6KRH0-F1
#
_entry.id   AF-A0A1J6KRH0-F1
#
_cell.length_a   1.000
_cell.length_b   1.000
_cell.length_c   1.000
_cell.angle_alpha   90.00
_cell.angle_beta   90.00
_cell.angle_gamma   90.00
#
_symmetry.space_group_name_H-M   'P 1'
#
loop_
_entity.id
_entity.type
_entity.pdbx_description
1 polymer ?
#
loop_
_entity_poly.entity_id
_entity_poly.type
_entity_poly.pdbx_seq_one_letter_code
_entity_poly.pdbx_strand_id
1 'polypeptide(L)'
;TTPYEALYGQPLPLHLPYVSGDFGMEEVDRSLVTRELKFQVLKFHLTMSQQRMVEQANKHRYDRQFQVGDWVYLKVQPYMQLTLSTRHFTKLSFKYYGPYQLLEKVGTVAYKLALPSQLLLHPTFHVSLLNPCYEVPANVNHPPILDSSSPYCPYPAKVLDRRMIQKGNKAVVQFLIQWEQLPED
;
A
#
# COMPACT_ATOMS: atom_id res chain seq x y z
N THR A 1 -8.01 -29.56 5.66
CA THR A 1 -8.80 -29.62 6.89
C THR A 1 -9.32 -28.23 7.20
N THR A 2 -10.63 -28.08 7.42
CA THR A 2 -11.21 -26.80 7.86
C THR A 2 -10.95 -26.58 9.36
N PRO A 3 -10.98 -25.34 9.90
CA PRO A 3 -10.83 -25.12 11.34
C PRO A 3 -11.87 -25.86 12.18
N TYR A 4 -13.10 -26.01 11.67
CA TYR A 4 -14.16 -26.80 12.30
C TYR A 4 -13.79 -28.29 12.37
N GLU A 5 -13.34 -28.85 11.25
CA GLU A 5 -12.92 -30.26 11.16
C GLU A 5 -11.70 -30.56 12.03
N ALA A 6 -10.74 -29.63 12.11
CA ALA A 6 -9.59 -29.76 13.01
C ALA A 6 -9.98 -29.72 14.50
N LEU A 7 -11.03 -28.98 14.86
CA LEU A 7 -11.50 -28.85 16.23
C LEU A 7 -12.43 -29.99 16.67
N TYR A 8 -13.34 -30.42 15.78
CA TYR A 8 -14.40 -31.37 16.11
C TYR A 8 -14.21 -32.76 15.50
N GLY A 9 -13.22 -32.96 14.62
CA GLY A 9 -12.96 -34.25 13.97
C GLY A 9 -14.05 -34.69 12.98
N GLN A 10 -14.95 -33.78 12.60
CA GLN A 10 -16.07 -34.06 11.71
C GLN A 10 -16.06 -33.08 10.52
N PRO A 11 -16.43 -33.54 9.31
CA PRO A 11 -16.61 -32.62 8.19
C PRO A 11 -17.73 -31.62 8.51
N LEU A 12 -17.68 -30.44 7.89
CA LEU A 12 -18.72 -29.43 8.09
C LEU A 12 -20.10 -30.04 7.79
N PRO A 13 -21.10 -29.92 8.69
CA PRO A 13 -22.45 -30.39 8.43
C PRO A 13 -23.02 -29.64 7.22
N LEU A 14 -23.58 -30.38 6.25
CA LEU A 14 -24.31 -29.78 5.14
C LEU A 14 -25.57 -29.08 5.68
N HIS A 15 -25.70 -27.78 5.43
CA HIS A 15 -26.87 -27.02 5.84
C HIS A 15 -28.05 -27.31 4.90
N LEU A 16 -28.94 -28.22 5.29
CA LEU A 16 -30.25 -28.37 4.64
C LEU A 16 -31.25 -27.42 5.32
N PRO A 17 -31.91 -26.52 4.54
CA PRO A 17 -32.95 -25.66 5.06
C PRO A 17 -34.12 -26.52 5.53
N TYR A 18 -34.56 -26.28 6.76
CA TYR A 18 -35.66 -27.04 7.35
C TYR A 18 -37.01 -26.51 6.87
N VAL A 19 -37.93 -27.40 6.51
CA VAL A 19 -39.32 -27.09 6.12
C VAL A 19 -40.25 -27.61 7.22
N SER A 20 -41.16 -26.77 7.69
CA SER A 20 -42.06 -27.11 8.80
C SER A 20 -42.94 -28.33 8.48
N GLY A 21 -43.12 -29.21 9.46
CA GLY A 21 -43.96 -30.42 9.36
C GLY A 21 -43.24 -31.71 8.95
N ASP A 22 -41.91 -31.70 8.79
CA ASP A 22 -41.13 -32.89 8.39
C ASP A 22 -40.95 -33.93 9.52
N PHE A 23 -41.25 -33.57 10.77
CA PHE A 23 -41.14 -34.44 11.94
C PHE A 23 -42.44 -34.46 12.75
N GLY A 24 -42.83 -35.64 13.24
CA GLY A 24 -44.08 -35.83 14.01
C GLY A 24 -44.09 -35.28 15.43
N MET A 25 -42.98 -34.69 15.91
CA MET A 25 -42.88 -34.04 17.23
C MET A 25 -42.87 -32.52 17.08
N GLU A 26 -43.90 -31.87 17.61
CA GLU A 26 -44.09 -30.41 17.57
C GLU A 26 -42.93 -29.63 18.22
N GLU A 27 -42.35 -30.16 19.29
CA GLU A 27 -41.21 -29.52 19.97
C GLU A 27 -39.94 -29.50 19.10
N VAL A 28 -39.69 -30.58 18.36
CA VAL A 28 -38.56 -30.70 17.44
C VAL A 28 -38.76 -29.76 16.25
N ASP A 29 -39.96 -29.73 15.67
CA ASP A 29 -40.34 -28.84 14.56
C ASP A 29 -40.12 -27.37 14.94
N ARG A 30 -40.64 -26.94 16.11
CA ARG A 30 -40.42 -25.59 16.64
C ARG A 30 -38.94 -25.25 16.83
N SER A 31 -38.14 -26.19 17.34
CA SER A 31 -36.71 -25.99 17.56
C SER A 31 -35.95 -25.77 16.24
N LEU A 32 -36.29 -26.54 15.20
CA LEU A 32 -35.65 -26.49 13.89
C LEU A 32 -36.06 -25.24 13.09
N VAL A 33 -37.35 -24.84 13.16
CA VAL A 33 -37.81 -23.55 12.63
C VAL A 33 -37.07 -22.39 13.30
N THR A 34 -36.94 -22.42 14.63
CA THR A 34 -36.22 -21.38 15.39
C THR A 34 -34.75 -21.33 15.00
N ARG A 35 -34.11 -22.49 14.78
CA ARG A 35 -32.73 -22.59 14.30
C ARG A 35 -32.58 -21.95 12.91
N GLU A 36 -33.48 -22.25 11.98
CA GLU A 36 -33.43 -21.68 10.63
C GLU A 36 -33.58 -20.15 10.66
N LEU A 37 -34.52 -19.63 11.44
CA LEU A 37 -34.69 -18.19 11.64
C LEU A 37 -33.41 -17.53 12.16
N LYS A 38 -32.75 -18.14 13.16
CA LYS A 38 -31.46 -17.65 13.68
C LYS A 38 -30.36 -17.66 12.61
N PHE A 39 -30.28 -18.72 11.80
CA PHE A 39 -29.32 -18.78 10.69
C PHE A 39 -29.55 -17.69 9.66
N GLN A 40 -30.81 -17.40 9.29
CA GLN A 40 -31.15 -16.33 8.36
C GLN A 40 -30.72 -14.96 8.91
N VAL A 41 -31.00 -14.68 10.18
CA VAL A 41 -30.58 -13.43 10.84
C VAL A 41 -29.06 -13.30 10.87
N LEU A 42 -28.34 -14.39 11.20
CA LEU A 42 -26.87 -14.39 11.22
C LEU A 42 -26.29 -14.13 9.82
N LYS A 43 -26.79 -14.80 8.78
CA LYS A 43 -26.37 -14.59 7.39
C LYS A 43 -26.63 -13.16 6.93
N PHE A 44 -27.79 -12.61 7.29
CA PHE A 44 -28.16 -11.23 6.99
C PHE A 44 -27.17 -10.25 7.63
N HIS A 45 -26.94 -10.34 8.93
CA HIS A 45 -26.00 -9.44 9.62
C HIS A 45 -24.55 -9.61 9.16
N LEU A 46 -24.12 -10.83 8.84
CA LEU A 46 -22.79 -11.09 8.29
C LEU A 46 -22.60 -10.41 6.94
N THR A 47 -23.59 -10.53 6.04
CA THR A 47 -23.59 -9.84 4.74
C THR A 47 -23.57 -8.33 4.92
N MET A 48 -24.42 -7.79 5.80
CA MET A 48 -24.47 -6.36 6.11
C MET A 48 -23.14 -5.84 6.67
N SER A 49 -22.49 -6.62 7.54
CA SER A 49 -21.17 -6.27 8.09
C SER A 49 -20.11 -6.24 7.00
N GLN A 50 -20.08 -7.23 6.11
CA GLN A 50 -19.17 -7.25 4.96
C GLN A 50 -19.41 -6.06 4.03
N GLN A 51 -20.67 -5.73 3.73
CA GLN A 51 -21.02 -4.56 2.92
C GLN A 51 -20.51 -3.26 3.55
N ARG A 52 -20.75 -3.05 4.86
CA ARG A 52 -20.23 -1.88 5.59
C ARG A 52 -18.71 -1.80 5.55
N MET A 53 -18.01 -2.94 5.67
CA MET A 53 -16.55 -2.99 5.56
C MET A 53 -16.08 -2.56 4.16
N VAL A 54 -16.75 -3.04 3.11
CA VAL A 54 -16.45 -2.68 1.71
C VAL A 54 -16.72 -1.19 1.47
N GLU A 55 -17.88 -0.69 1.89
CA GLU A 55 -18.24 0.73 1.79
C GLU A 55 -17.22 1.62 2.50
N GLN A 56 -16.86 1.28 3.74
CA GLN A 56 -15.90 2.05 4.51
C GLN A 56 -14.49 1.99 3.89
N ALA A 57 -14.06 0.84 3.36
CA ALA A 57 -12.78 0.68 2.70
C ALA A 57 -12.70 1.44 1.37
N ASN A 58 -13.81 1.52 0.64
CA ASN A 58 -13.89 2.17 -0.68
C ASN A 58 -14.32 3.65 -0.62
N LYS A 59 -14.77 4.16 0.53
CA LYS A 59 -15.24 5.54 0.73
C LYS A 59 -14.33 6.64 0.15
N HIS A 60 -13.01 6.41 0.16
CA HIS A 60 -12.02 7.36 -0.34
C HIS A 60 -11.26 6.86 -1.58
N ARG A 61 -11.65 5.71 -2.13
CA ARG A 61 -11.10 5.19 -3.39
C ARG A 61 -11.99 5.68 -4.51
N TYR A 62 -11.37 6.33 -5.49
CA TYR A 62 -12.06 6.82 -6.67
C TYR A 62 -11.26 6.42 -7.91
N ASP A 63 -11.99 6.07 -8.96
CA ASP A 63 -11.39 5.73 -10.25
C ASP A 63 -10.86 7.02 -10.88
N ARG A 64 -9.53 7.19 -10.80
CA ARG A 64 -8.84 8.26 -11.50
C ARG A 64 -8.61 7.83 -12.93
N GLN A 65 -8.91 8.70 -13.88
CA GLN A 65 -8.60 8.52 -15.28
C GLN A 65 -7.97 9.80 -15.80
N PHE A 66 -6.98 9.67 -16.68
CA PHE A 66 -6.29 10.79 -17.30
C PHE A 66 -6.26 10.58 -18.81
N GLN A 67 -6.16 11.67 -19.55
CA GLN A 67 -6.01 11.63 -21.00
C GLN A 67 -4.54 11.79 -21.38
N VAL A 68 -4.19 11.29 -22.56
CA VAL A 68 -2.86 11.52 -23.13
C VAL A 68 -2.73 13.01 -23.43
N GLY A 69 -1.60 13.61 -23.01
CA GLY A 69 -1.37 15.04 -23.09
C GLY A 69 -1.63 15.81 -21.80
N ASP A 70 -2.34 15.23 -20.83
CA ASP A 70 -2.54 15.84 -19.51
C ASP A 70 -1.23 15.98 -18.74
N TRP A 71 -1.12 17.05 -17.97
CA TRP A 71 -0.01 17.27 -17.03
C TRP A 71 -0.37 16.68 -15.67
N VAL A 72 0.54 15.90 -15.11
CA VAL A 72 0.34 15.25 -13.81
C VAL A 72 1.57 15.35 -12.92
N TYR A 73 1.31 15.48 -11.63
CA TYR A 73 2.31 15.31 -10.60
C TYR A 73 2.51 13.84 -10.24
N LEU A 74 3.77 13.44 -10.12
CA LEU A 74 4.14 12.08 -9.76
C LEU A 74 4.48 11.97 -8.28
N LYS A 75 3.80 11.05 -7.59
CA LYS A 75 4.12 10.66 -6.22
C LYS A 75 5.27 9.66 -6.22
N VAL A 76 6.47 10.12 -5.89
CA VAL A 76 7.64 9.27 -5.68
C VAL A 76 7.98 9.29 -4.21
N GLN A 77 8.12 8.11 -3.60
CA GLN A 77 8.81 8.01 -2.32
C GLN A 77 10.30 7.85 -2.63
N PRO A 78 11.15 8.85 -2.37
CA PRO A 78 12.58 8.66 -2.56
C PRO A 78 13.03 7.56 -1.59
N TYR A 79 13.61 6.48 -2.10
CA TYR A 79 14.17 5.39 -1.31
C TYR A 79 15.49 5.85 -0.67
N MET A 80 15.44 6.92 0.14
CA MET A 80 16.62 7.46 0.80
C MET A 80 16.89 6.61 2.05
N GLN A 81 18.12 6.15 2.19
CA GLN A 81 18.62 5.74 3.50
C GLN A 81 18.60 6.99 4.39
N LEU A 82 17.89 6.97 5.52
CA LEU A 82 17.69 8.16 6.36
C LEU A 82 18.99 8.85 6.77
N THR A 83 20.08 8.09 6.87
CA THR A 83 21.45 8.57 7.18
C THR A 83 22.13 9.30 6.02
N LEU A 84 21.66 9.11 4.79
CA LEU A 84 22.19 9.72 3.56
C LEU A 84 21.26 10.82 3.01
N SER A 85 20.21 11.18 3.75
CA SER A 85 19.27 12.21 3.32
C SER A 85 19.97 13.56 3.27
N THR A 86 20.19 14.07 2.06
CA THR A 86 20.74 15.42 1.82
C THR A 86 19.84 16.53 2.38
N ARG A 87 18.54 16.25 2.61
CA ARG A 87 17.65 17.17 3.32
C ARG A 87 17.65 16.88 4.82
N HIS A 88 17.92 17.91 5.63
CA HIS A 88 17.81 17.89 7.10
C HIS A 88 16.43 17.39 7.59
N PHE A 89 15.35 17.63 6.84
CA PHE A 89 13.99 17.22 7.23
C PHE A 89 13.26 16.48 6.10
N THR A 90 13.39 15.15 6.06
CA THR A 90 12.64 14.28 5.14
C THR A 90 11.12 14.43 5.26
N LYS A 91 10.62 14.71 6.48
CA LYS A 91 9.20 14.91 6.77
C LYS A 91 8.60 16.14 6.05
N LEU A 92 9.42 17.14 5.73
CA LEU A 92 9.02 18.37 5.04
C LEU A 92 9.31 18.32 3.53
N SER A 93 9.72 17.16 3.00
CA SER A 93 9.95 17.00 1.57
C SER A 93 8.65 16.99 0.77
N PHE A 94 8.74 17.39 -0.50
CA PHE A 94 7.61 17.30 -1.41
C PHE A 94 7.19 15.84 -1.58
N LYS A 95 5.89 15.59 -1.43
CA LYS A 95 5.28 14.26 -1.66
C LYS A 95 5.06 13.98 -3.15
N TYR A 96 4.89 15.03 -3.94
CA TYR A 96 4.63 15.00 -5.37
C TYR A 96 5.68 15.82 -6.09
N TYR A 97 6.19 15.31 -7.21
CA TYR A 97 7.27 15.90 -7.99
C TYR A 97 6.82 16.15 -9.41
N GLY A 98 7.28 17.28 -9.96
CA GLY A 98 7.14 17.78 -11.32
C GLY A 98 5.73 17.80 -11.92
N PRO A 99 5.37 18.74 -12.78
CA PRO A 99 4.41 18.41 -13.84
C PRO A 99 5.12 17.56 -14.89
N TYR A 100 4.66 16.32 -15.10
CA TYR A 100 5.10 15.48 -16.21
C TYR A 100 3.93 15.27 -17.16
N GLN A 101 4.21 15.33 -18.46
CA GLN A 101 3.20 15.09 -19.47
C GLN A 101 2.95 13.59 -19.65
N LEU A 102 1.68 13.22 -19.78
CA LEU A 102 1.27 11.85 -20.12
C LEU A 102 1.47 11.59 -21.61
N LEU A 103 2.33 10.63 -21.94
CA LEU A 103 2.67 10.26 -23.32
C LEU A 103 1.73 9.20 -23.90
N GLU A 104 1.42 8.17 -23.12
CA GLU A 104 0.56 7.09 -23.57
C GLU A 104 -0.12 6.39 -22.38
N LYS A 105 -1.28 5.79 -22.66
CA LYS A 105 -2.00 4.92 -21.74
C LYS A 105 -1.61 3.47 -22.04
N VAL A 106 -0.74 2.89 -21.22
CA VAL A 106 -0.21 1.52 -21.39
C VAL A 106 -1.26 0.46 -21.02
N GLY A 107 -2.15 0.79 -20.09
CA GLY A 107 -3.26 -0.08 -19.69
C GLY A 107 -4.39 0.69 -19.02
N THR A 108 -5.37 -0.02 -18.47
CA THR A 108 -6.52 0.61 -17.79
C THR A 108 -6.09 1.50 -16.62
N VAL A 109 -5.03 1.11 -15.91
CA VAL A 109 -4.58 1.78 -14.67
C VAL A 109 -3.11 2.25 -14.75
N ALA A 110 -2.45 2.10 -15.90
CA ALA A 110 -1.03 2.41 -16.06
C ALA A 110 -0.80 3.40 -17.20
N TYR A 111 -0.04 4.45 -16.92
CA TYR A 111 0.29 5.50 -17.89
C TYR A 111 1.79 5.73 -17.95
N LYS A 112 2.28 6.11 -19.13
CA LYS A 112 3.68 6.48 -19.35
C LYS A 112 3.84 7.99 -19.33
N LEU A 113 4.82 8.45 -18.56
CA LEU A 113 5.16 9.86 -18.40
C LEU A 113 6.38 10.24 -19.22
N ALA A 114 6.42 11.50 -19.65
CA ALA A 114 7.60 12.14 -20.20
C ALA A 114 8.59 12.50 -19.07
N LEU A 115 9.35 11.50 -18.60
CA LEU A 115 10.39 11.72 -17.61
C LEU A 115 11.72 12.14 -18.26
N PRO A 116 12.44 13.12 -17.68
CA PRO A 116 13.84 13.38 -17.99
C PRO A 116 14.70 12.12 -17.82
N SER A 117 15.67 11.90 -18.72
CA SER A 117 16.61 10.76 -18.66
C SER A 117 17.49 10.75 -17.42
N GLN A 118 17.64 11.89 -16.75
CA GLN A 118 18.37 12.03 -15.48
C GLN A 118 17.70 11.24 -14.34
N LEU A 119 16.38 11.09 -14.40
CA LEU A 119 15.62 10.30 -13.45
C LEU A 119 15.71 8.85 -13.88
N LEU A 120 16.54 8.06 -13.20
CA LEU A 120 16.69 6.61 -13.37
C LEU A 120 15.43 5.82 -12.94
N LEU A 121 14.24 6.36 -13.21
CA LEU A 121 12.94 5.80 -12.91
C LEU A 121 12.31 5.26 -14.20
N HIS A 122 11.63 4.13 -14.09
CA HIS A 122 10.84 3.61 -15.21
C HIS A 122 9.69 4.59 -15.54
N PRO A 123 9.42 4.93 -16.80
CA PRO A 123 8.47 5.99 -17.16
C PRO A 123 6.99 5.59 -16.97
N THR A 124 6.69 4.32 -16.73
CA THR A 124 5.32 3.82 -16.54
C THR A 124 4.92 3.76 -15.07
N PHE A 125 3.81 4.40 -14.72
CA PHE A 125 3.29 4.49 -13.35
C PHE A 125 1.81 4.12 -13.26
N HIS A 126 1.42 3.62 -12.09
CA HIS A 126 0.03 3.35 -11.75
C HIS A 126 -0.74 4.66 -11.46
N VAL A 127 -2.02 4.71 -11.81
CA VAL A 127 -2.87 5.91 -11.74
C VAL A 127 -2.96 6.53 -10.34
N SER A 128 -2.84 5.71 -9.29
CA SER A 128 -2.88 6.16 -7.89
C SER A 128 -1.67 6.98 -7.48
N LEU A 129 -0.57 6.91 -8.24
CA LEU A 129 0.63 7.71 -8.03
C LEU A 129 0.57 9.06 -8.75
N LEU A 130 -0.46 9.28 -9.56
CA LEU A 130 -0.61 10.48 -10.38
C LEU A 130 -1.65 11.42 -9.77
N ASN A 131 -1.36 12.73 -9.82
CA ASN A 131 -2.27 13.78 -9.40
C ASN A 131 -2.39 14.81 -10.52
N PRO A 132 -3.59 15.24 -10.93
CA PRO A 132 -3.73 16.21 -12.02
C PRO A 132 -3.02 17.52 -11.71
N CYS A 133 -2.44 18.13 -12.74
CA CYS A 133 -1.84 19.45 -12.72
C CYS A 133 -2.56 20.32 -13.75
N TYR A 134 -3.28 21.35 -13.28
CA TYR A 134 -4.03 22.26 -14.16
C TYR A 134 -3.19 23.45 -14.63
N GLU A 135 -2.20 23.85 -13.82
CA GLU A 135 -1.29 24.95 -14.12
C GLU A 135 0.14 24.42 -14.08
N VAL A 136 0.84 24.50 -15.20
CA VAL A 136 2.23 24.04 -15.33
C VAL A 136 3.16 25.12 -14.79
N PRO A 137 3.79 24.94 -13.61
CA PRO A 137 4.79 25.88 -13.13
C PRO A 137 6.02 25.89 -14.03
N ALA A 138 6.66 27.06 -14.18
CA ALA A 138 7.91 27.21 -14.93
C ALA A 138 9.08 26.42 -14.31
N ASN A 139 9.05 26.19 -12.99
CA ASN A 139 10.06 25.43 -12.27
C ASN A 139 9.55 24.03 -11.92
N VAL A 140 10.23 23.02 -12.46
CA VAL A 140 9.91 21.61 -12.23
C VAL A 140 10.79 21.07 -11.09
N ASN A 141 10.17 20.67 -9.98
CA ASN A 141 10.88 20.01 -8.89
C ASN A 141 10.97 18.50 -9.18
N HIS A 142 12.15 17.98 -9.46
CA HIS A 142 12.41 16.56 -9.65
C HIS A 142 12.73 15.87 -8.30
N PRO A 143 12.45 14.56 -8.15
CA PRO A 143 12.89 13.83 -6.98
C PRO A 143 14.42 13.72 -6.97
N PRO A 144 15.05 13.66 -5.78
CA PRO A 144 16.50 13.48 -5.67
C PRO A 144 16.90 12.15 -6.31
N ILE A 145 17.84 12.19 -7.26
CA ILE A 145 18.35 11.01 -7.96
C ILE A 145 19.33 10.28 -7.04
N LEU A 146 18.98 9.05 -6.70
CA LEU A 146 19.88 8.08 -6.08
C LEU A 146 20.65 7.38 -7.19
N ASP A 147 21.80 7.91 -7.53
CA ASP A 147 22.80 7.11 -8.19
C ASP A 147 23.91 6.83 -7.17
N SER A 148 24.33 5.57 -7.04
CA SER A 148 25.50 5.21 -6.24
C SER A 148 26.79 5.84 -6.78
N SER A 149 26.78 6.28 -8.06
CA SER A 149 27.79 7.17 -8.65
C SER A 149 27.37 8.66 -8.69
N SER A 150 26.22 9.02 -8.13
CA SER A 150 25.80 10.43 -8.02
C SER A 150 26.78 11.16 -7.11
N PRO A 151 27.26 12.36 -7.48
CA PRO A 151 28.01 13.22 -6.58
C PRO A 151 27.20 13.67 -5.35
N TYR A 152 25.93 13.26 -5.22
CA TYR A 152 25.07 13.48 -4.06
C TYR A 152 24.95 12.26 -3.13
N CYS A 153 25.54 11.11 -3.48
CA CYS A 153 25.72 9.98 -2.57
C CYS A 153 27.15 10.03 -2.03
N PRO A 154 27.37 10.52 -0.80
CA PRO A 154 28.72 10.64 -0.27
C PRO A 154 29.35 9.25 -0.11
N TYR A 155 30.61 9.13 -0.49
CA TYR A 155 31.38 7.93 -0.18
C TYR A 155 31.74 7.91 1.32
N PRO A 156 31.79 6.73 1.95
CA PRO A 156 32.22 6.60 3.33
C PRO A 156 33.72 6.91 3.41
N ALA A 157 34.08 8.08 3.96
CA ALA A 157 35.46 8.49 4.09
C ALA A 157 36.19 7.71 5.18
N LYS A 158 35.55 7.55 6.35
CA LYS A 158 36.17 6.89 7.51
C LYS A 158 35.14 6.25 8.43
N VAL A 159 35.49 5.13 9.04
CA VAL A 159 34.72 4.57 10.17
C VAL A 159 35.24 5.20 11.46
N LEU A 160 34.38 5.93 12.17
CA LEU A 160 34.71 6.61 13.42
C LEU A 160 34.54 5.69 14.63
N ASP A 161 33.47 4.89 14.66
CA ASP A 161 33.15 4.03 15.80
C ASP A 161 32.35 2.78 15.38
N ARG A 162 32.32 1.77 16.24
CA ARG A 162 31.52 0.55 16.09
C ARG A 162 30.86 0.18 17.42
N ARG A 163 29.58 -0.19 17.38
CA ARG A 163 28.88 -0.73 18.55
C ARG A 163 27.96 -1.89 18.18
N MET A 164 27.70 -2.77 19.14
CA MET A 164 26.73 -3.85 19.00
C MET A 164 25.36 -3.39 19.51
N ILE A 165 24.32 -3.55 18.69
CA ILE A 165 22.93 -3.26 19.07
C ILE A 165 22.06 -4.51 18.87
N GLN A 166 21.07 -4.73 19.73
CA GLN A 166 20.02 -5.71 19.45
C GLN A 166 18.94 -5.06 18.58
N LYS A 167 18.72 -5.61 17.38
CA LYS A 167 17.55 -5.30 16.53
C LYS A 167 16.65 -6.53 16.47
N GLY A 168 15.55 -6.49 17.22
CA GLY A 168 14.72 -7.67 17.44
C GLY A 168 15.52 -8.77 18.14
N ASN A 169 15.44 -10.01 17.64
CA ASN A 169 16.15 -11.16 18.22
C ASN A 169 17.59 -11.35 17.70
N LYS A 170 18.17 -10.37 16.99
CA LYS A 170 19.52 -10.45 16.41
C LYS A 170 20.41 -9.33 16.90
N ALA A 171 21.64 -9.68 17.29
CA ALA A 171 22.69 -8.72 17.58
C ALA A 171 23.33 -8.27 16.25
N VAL A 172 23.32 -6.97 15.97
CA VAL A 172 23.79 -6.35 14.72
C VAL A 172 24.88 -5.33 15.04
N VAL A 173 25.97 -5.35 14.27
CA VAL A 173 27.04 -4.35 14.36
C VAL A 173 26.55 -3.05 13.69
N GLN A 174 26.62 -1.95 14.41
CA GLN A 174 26.37 -0.60 13.91
C GLN A 174 27.71 0.15 13.80
N PHE A 175 27.95 0.78 12.65
CA PHE A 175 29.12 1.62 12.40
C PHE A 175 28.72 3.09 12.41
N LEU A 176 29.56 3.93 13.00
CA LEU A 176 29.53 5.38 12.82
C LEU A 176 30.50 5.72 11.68
N ILE A 177 29.98 6.31 10.62
CA ILE A 177 30.72 6.59 9.39
C ILE A 177 30.79 8.10 9.19
N GLN A 178 31.99 8.61 8.94
CA GLN A 178 32.25 9.94 8.42
C GLN A 178 32.12 9.93 6.90
N TRP A 179 31.33 10.85 6.37
CA TRP A 179 31.02 10.97 4.95
C TRP A 179 31.80 12.13 4.32
N GLU A 180 32.37 11.96 3.13
CA GLU A 180 33.34 12.88 2.52
C GLU A 180 32.79 14.29 2.16
N GLN A 181 31.45 14.44 2.08
CA GLN A 181 30.79 15.67 1.63
C GLN A 181 29.80 16.27 2.65
N LEU A 182 29.76 15.78 3.89
CA LEU A 182 29.00 16.41 4.96
C LEU A 182 29.95 17.15 5.92
N PRO A 183 29.57 18.34 6.42
CA PRO A 183 30.35 19.03 7.44
C PRO A 183 30.55 18.14 8.67
N GLU A 184 31.72 18.23 9.29
CA GLU A 184 31.97 17.67 10.62
C GLU A 184 31.17 18.49 11.63
N ASP A 185 30.07 17.92 12.13
CA ASP A 185 29.41 18.39 13.35
C ASP A 185 30.07 17.77 14.59
#